data_AF-A0A7C9GZM6-F1
#
_entry.id   AF-A0A7C9GZM6-F1
#
_cell.length_a   1.000
_cell.length_b   1.000
_cell.length_c   1.000
_cell.angle_alpha   90.00
_cell.angle_beta   90.00
_cell.angle_gamma   90.00
#
_symmetry.space_group_name_H-M   'P 1'
#
loop_
_entity.id
_entity.type
_entity.pdbx_description
1 polymer ?
#
loop_
_entity_poly.entity_id
_entity_poly.type
_entity_poly.pdbx_seq_one_letter_code
_entity_poly.pdbx_strand_id
1 'polypeptide(L)'
;MNELIALTGTVVGTYLWRALGVSFSGRINTDSEIFVWVTCVTYAMVAGLVFRIMLLPVGMLAELSLEIRLFASAAGIAVMIWPHKRLGGLVPGLLVGCLIIFVAGLSA
;
A
#
# COMPACT_ATOMS: atom_id res chain seq x y z
N MET A 1 28.57 10.59 19.08
CA MET A 1 29.22 10.13 17.83
C MET A 1 28.64 8.81 17.29
N ASN A 2 28.24 7.86 18.15
CA ASN A 2 27.68 6.57 17.71
C ASN A 2 26.29 6.66 17.03
N GLU A 3 25.44 7.59 17.47
CA GLU A 3 24.09 7.79 16.89
C GLU A 3 24.13 8.31 15.45
N LEU A 4 25.12 9.16 15.13
CA LEU A 4 25.35 9.68 13.77
C LEU A 4 25.74 8.57 12.79
N ILE A 5 26.50 7.56 13.25
CA ILE A 5 26.90 6.41 12.43
C ILE A 5 25.69 5.51 12.17
N ALA A 6 24.83 5.30 13.18
CA ALA A 6 23.60 4.52 13.04
C ALA A 6 22.60 5.18 12.07
N LEU A 7 22.43 6.51 12.17
CA LEU A 7 21.55 7.28 11.28
C LEU A 7 22.07 7.30 9.84
N THR A 8 23.36 7.55 9.64
CA THR A 8 23.94 7.55 8.29
C THR A 8 23.94 6.15 7.68
N GLY A 9 24.21 5.09 8.46
CA GLY A 9 24.13 3.70 8.02
C GLY A 9 22.73 3.28 7.57
N THR A 10 21.68 3.66 8.31
CA THR A 10 20.29 3.36 7.96
C THR A 10 19.81 4.12 6.72
N VAL A 11 20.20 5.39 6.59
CA VAL A 11 19.92 6.20 5.40
C VAL A 11 20.59 5.56 4.18
N VAL A 12 21.89 5.27 4.23
CA VAL A 12 22.62 4.67 3.12
C VAL A 12 22.03 3.31 2.74
N GLY A 13 21.75 2.43 3.72
CA GLY A 13 21.16 1.11 3.46
C GLY A 13 19.80 1.19 2.76
N THR A 14 18.93 2.11 3.21
CA THR A 14 17.59 2.30 2.63
C THR A 14 17.65 2.87 1.21
N TYR A 15 18.50 3.87 0.98
CA TYR A 15 18.62 4.50 -0.34
C TYR A 15 19.35 3.60 -1.34
N LEU A 16 20.31 2.79 -0.90
CA LEU A 16 21.03 1.86 -1.75
C LEU A 16 20.09 0.82 -2.36
N TRP A 17 19.21 0.23 -1.56
CA TRP A 17 18.21 -0.72 -2.07
C TRP A 17 17.23 -0.08 -3.06
N ARG A 18 16.81 1.17 -2.78
CA ARG A 18 15.95 1.94 -3.70
C ARG A 18 16.64 2.29 -5.01
N ALA A 19 17.92 2.69 -4.96
CA ALA A 19 18.71 3.03 -6.14
C ALA A 19 18.95 1.79 -7.03
N LEU A 20 19.21 0.63 -6.42
CA LEU A 20 19.29 -0.64 -7.13
C LEU A 20 17.95 -0.96 -7.82
N GLY A 21 16.82 -0.82 -7.14
CA GLY A 21 15.49 -1.03 -7.73
C GLY A 21 15.24 -0.18 -8.98
N VAL A 22 15.61 1.11 -8.96
CA VAL A 22 15.45 2.02 -10.11
C VAL A 22 16.41 1.66 -11.25
N SER A 23 17.66 1.31 -10.93
CA SER A 23 18.65 0.91 -11.94
C SER A 23 18.25 -0.39 -12.66
N PHE A 24 17.72 -1.37 -11.91
CA PHE A 24 17.18 -2.61 -12.46
C PHE A 24 15.89 -2.39 -13.25
N SER A 25 15.06 -1.41 -12.86
CA SER A 25 13.78 -1.11 -13.55
C SER A 25 13.96 -0.69 -15.02
N GLY A 26 15.09 -0.10 -15.40
CA GLY A 26 15.34 0.35 -16.78
C GLY A 26 15.93 -0.71 -17.72
N ARG A 27 16.37 -1.87 -17.19
CA ARG A 27 17.11 -2.90 -17.94
C ARG A 27 16.46 -4.28 -17.90
N ILE A 28 15.36 -4.45 -17.15
CA ILE A 28 14.60 -5.69 -17.10
C ILE A 28 13.67 -5.75 -18.31
N ASN A 29 13.81 -6.81 -19.10
CA ASN A 29 12.86 -7.12 -20.16
C ASN A 29 11.59 -7.70 -19.50
N THR A 30 10.45 -7.04 -19.67
CA THR A 30 9.17 -7.39 -19.02
C THR A 30 8.63 -8.75 -19.48
N ASP A 31 9.15 -9.30 -20.59
CA ASP A 31 8.82 -10.64 -21.09
C ASP A 31 9.63 -11.78 -20.45
N SER A 32 10.53 -11.49 -19.50
CA SER A 32 11.26 -12.54 -18.78
C SER A 32 10.33 -13.27 -17.81
N GLU A 33 10.15 -14.58 -18.01
CA GLU A 33 9.32 -15.46 -17.18
C GLU A 33 9.67 -15.40 -15.68
N ILE A 34 10.95 -15.20 -15.37
CA ILE A 34 11.44 -15.05 -13.99
C ILE A 34 10.89 -13.76 -13.35
N PHE A 35 10.83 -12.67 -14.10
CA PHE A 35 10.32 -11.39 -13.58
C PHE A 35 8.82 -11.45 -13.32
N VAL A 36 8.07 -12.11 -14.20
CA VAL A 36 6.63 -12.38 -13.99
C VAL A 36 6.42 -13.23 -12.74
N TRP A 37 7.22 -14.29 -12.56
CA TRP A 37 7.14 -15.13 -11.36
C TRP A 37 7.40 -14.33 -10.07
N VAL A 38 8.48 -13.54 -10.01
CA VAL A 38 8.80 -12.71 -8.83
C VAL A 38 7.70 -11.67 -8.58
N THR A 39 7.16 -11.08 -9.64
CA THR A 39 6.07 -10.10 -9.56
C THR A 39 4.81 -10.75 -8.98
N CYS A 40 4.43 -11.94 -9.48
CA CYS A 40 3.33 -12.73 -8.94
C CYS A 40 3.53 -13.07 -7.46
N VAL A 41 4.72 -13.51 -7.05
CA VAL A 41 5.04 -13.81 -5.64
C VAL A 41 4.92 -12.56 -4.77
N THR A 42 5.42 -11.42 -5.26
CA THR A 42 5.35 -10.14 -4.54
C THR A 42 3.91 -9.70 -4.33
N TYR A 43 3.08 -9.76 -5.38
CA TYR A 43 1.65 -9.45 -5.25
C TYR A 43 0.91 -10.43 -4.33
N ALA A 44 1.24 -11.72 -4.40
CA ALA A 44 0.66 -12.72 -3.50
C ALA A 44 1.01 -12.46 -2.03
N MET A 45 2.26 -12.07 -1.74
CA MET A 45 2.69 -11.66 -0.40
C MET A 45 1.90 -10.44 0.11
N VAL A 46 1.77 -9.39 -0.71
CA VAL A 46 1.01 -8.19 -0.34
C VAL A 46 -0.46 -8.53 -0.10
N ALA A 47 -1.08 -9.32 -0.97
CA ALA A 47 -2.46 -9.77 -0.80
C ALA A 47 -2.65 -10.58 0.50
N GLY A 48 -1.74 -11.52 0.78
CA GLY A 48 -1.75 -12.30 2.03
C GLY A 48 -1.57 -11.42 3.27
N LEU A 49 -0.72 -10.41 3.21
CA LEU A 49 -0.52 -9.44 4.29
C LEU A 49 -1.79 -8.62 4.54
N VAL A 50 -2.41 -8.10 3.49
CA VAL A 50 -3.68 -7.34 3.58
C VAL A 50 -4.77 -8.23 4.17
N PHE A 51 -4.88 -9.47 3.72
CA PHE A 51 -5.85 -10.43 4.24
C PHE A 51 -5.63 -10.72 5.73
N ARG A 52 -4.38 -10.86 6.17
CA ARG A 52 -4.03 -11.00 7.59
C ARG A 52 -4.47 -9.81 8.42
N ILE A 53 -4.24 -8.58 7.92
CA ILE A 53 -4.64 -7.34 8.62
C ILE A 53 -6.17 -7.20 8.65
N MET A 54 -6.88 -7.67 7.62
CA MET A 54 -8.33 -7.67 7.58
C MET A 54 -8.95 -8.71 8.55
N LEU A 55 -8.43 -9.94 8.57
CA LEU A 55 -9.01 -11.04 9.36
C LEU A 55 -8.61 -11.03 10.83
N LEU A 56 -7.36 -10.67 11.16
CA LEU A 56 -6.89 -10.54 12.55
C LEU A 56 -6.49 -9.08 12.81
N PRO A 57 -7.47 -8.16 12.91
CA PRO A 57 -7.18 -6.79 13.27
C PRO A 57 -6.70 -6.74 14.72
N VAL A 58 -5.45 -6.35 14.93
CA VAL A 58 -4.89 -6.11 16.27
C VAL A 58 -5.00 -4.61 16.60
N GLY A 59 -5.61 -4.28 17.74
CA GLY A 59 -5.75 -2.90 18.24
C GLY A 59 -7.20 -2.45 18.50
N MET A 60 -7.38 -1.15 18.73
CA MET A 60 -8.63 -0.46 19.14
C MET A 60 -9.77 -0.47 18.09
N LEU A 61 -9.61 -1.22 16.98
CA LEU A 61 -10.62 -1.42 15.93
C LEU A 61 -11.52 -2.63 16.16
N ALA A 62 -11.42 -3.29 17.31
CA ALA A 62 -12.28 -4.42 17.69
C ALA A 62 -13.76 -4.01 17.91
N GLU A 63 -14.05 -2.72 18.07
CA GLU A 63 -15.42 -2.21 18.29
C GLU A 63 -16.18 -1.84 17.00
N LEU A 64 -15.50 -1.80 15.85
CA LEU A 64 -16.14 -1.49 14.57
C LEU A 64 -16.55 -2.76 13.84
N SER A 65 -17.86 -2.91 13.56
CA SER A 65 -18.41 -4.09 12.90
C SER A 65 -17.71 -4.36 11.56
N LEU A 66 -17.46 -5.65 11.30
CA LEU A 66 -16.70 -6.15 10.16
C LEU A 66 -17.30 -5.68 8.81
N GLU A 67 -18.62 -5.48 8.79
CA GLU A 67 -19.40 -5.06 7.64
C GLU A 67 -19.07 -3.63 7.17
N ILE A 68 -18.86 -2.69 8.10
CA ILE A 68 -18.56 -1.28 7.76
C ILE A 68 -17.14 -1.16 7.16
N ARG A 69 -16.18 -1.97 7.64
CA ARG A 69 -14.81 -2.00 7.11
C ARG A 69 -14.75 -2.59 5.70
N LEU A 70 -15.54 -3.63 5.44
CA LEU A 70 -15.66 -4.21 4.10
C LEU A 70 -16.31 -3.21 3.12
N PHE A 71 -17.37 -2.52 3.55
CA PHE A 71 -18.04 -1.51 2.72
C PHE A 71 -17.15 -0.28 2.46
N ALA A 72 -16.44 0.22 3.46
CA ALA A 72 -15.56 1.39 3.29
C ALA A 72 -14.35 1.08 2.39
N SER A 73 -13.73 -0.10 2.55
CA SER A 73 -12.63 -0.54 1.67
C SER A 73 -13.11 -0.81 0.25
N ALA A 74 -14.28 -1.45 0.07
CA ALA A 74 -14.89 -1.64 -1.24
C ALA A 74 -15.26 -0.31 -1.92
N ALA A 75 -15.80 0.65 -1.18
CA ALA A 75 -16.11 1.99 -1.70
C ALA A 75 -14.85 2.76 -2.12
N GLY A 76 -13.77 2.69 -1.32
CA GLY A 76 -12.49 3.30 -1.68
C GLY A 76 -11.88 2.71 -2.96
N ILE A 77 -11.95 1.38 -3.12
CA ILE A 77 -11.51 0.70 -4.34
C ILE A 77 -12.39 1.08 -5.54
N ALA A 78 -13.72 1.15 -5.36
CA ALA A 78 -14.65 1.53 -6.42
C ALA A 78 -14.37 2.94 -6.96
N VAL A 79 -14.02 3.88 -6.07
CA VAL A 79 -13.64 5.24 -6.45
C VAL A 79 -12.27 5.26 -7.15
N MET A 80 -11.33 4.43 -6.71
CA MET A 80 -10.01 4.33 -7.32
C MET A 80 -10.03 3.73 -8.73
N ILE A 81 -10.97 2.82 -9.01
CA ILE A 81 -11.18 2.22 -10.34
C ILE A 81 -11.91 3.20 -11.28
N TRP A 82 -12.57 4.24 -10.76
CA TRP A 82 -13.25 5.21 -11.60
C TRP A 82 -12.22 6.02 -12.41
N PRO A 83 -12.20 5.89 -13.75
CA PRO A 83 -11.11 6.40 -14.57
C PRO A 83 -11.25 7.92 -14.75
N HIS A 84 -10.73 8.70 -13.80
CA HIS A 84 -10.59 10.14 -14.01
C HIS A 84 -9.41 10.39 -14.95
N LYS A 85 -9.73 10.57 -16.24
CA LYS A 85 -8.80 10.72 -17.38
C LYS A 85 -7.74 11.85 -17.31
N ARG A 86 -7.59 12.64 -16.23
CA ARG A 86 -6.81 13.90 -16.30
C ARG A 86 -5.92 14.25 -15.10
N LEU A 87 -6.03 13.58 -13.95
CA LEU A 87 -5.17 13.84 -12.79
C LEU A 87 -4.83 12.48 -12.18
N GLY A 88 -3.54 12.20 -11.98
CA GLY A 88 -3.05 10.91 -11.47
C GLY A 88 -3.89 10.42 -10.29
N GLY A 89 -4.62 9.32 -10.49
CA GLY A 89 -5.77 8.90 -9.68
C GLY A 89 -5.50 8.60 -8.20
N LEU A 90 -4.26 8.71 -7.74
CA LEU A 90 -3.87 8.56 -6.34
C LEU A 90 -4.47 9.65 -5.43
N VAL A 91 -4.46 10.92 -5.87
CA VAL A 91 -4.90 12.04 -5.02
C VAL A 91 -6.41 12.01 -4.71
N PRO A 92 -7.32 11.85 -5.70
CA PRO A 92 -8.74 11.78 -5.42
C PRO A 92 -9.12 10.49 -4.66
N GLY A 93 -8.47 9.36 -4.93
CA GLY A 93 -8.72 8.11 -4.22
C GLY A 93 -8.38 8.21 -2.72
N LEU A 94 -7.25 8.85 -2.39
CA LEU A 94 -6.83 9.05 -1.00
C LEU A 94 -7.77 10.01 -0.24
N LEU A 95 -8.18 11.11 -0.89
CA LEU A 95 -9.08 12.09 -0.29
C LEU A 95 -10.46 11.51 0.00
N VAL A 96 -11.02 10.73 -0.94
CA VAL A 96 -12.33 10.09 -0.74
C VAL A 96 -12.25 8.99 0.32
N GLY A 97 -11.18 8.19 0.33
CA GLY A 97 -10.95 7.19 1.38
C GLY A 97 -10.86 7.82 2.78
N CYS A 98 -10.11 8.92 2.92
CA CYS A 98 -10.04 9.68 4.18
C CYS A 98 -11.38 10.26 4.61
N LEU A 99 -12.14 10.82 3.66
CA LEU A 99 -13.43 11.47 3.95
C LEU A 99 -14.49 10.44 4.40
N ILE A 100 -14.51 9.25 3.80
CA ILE A 100 -15.41 8.16 4.19
C ILE A 100 -15.08 7.66 5.60
N ILE A 101 -13.80 7.45 5.93
CA ILE A 101 -13.38 7.01 7.27
C ILE A 101 -13.70 8.09 8.32
N PHE A 102 -13.51 9.37 7.98
CA PHE A 102 -13.82 10.48 8.88
C PHE A 102 -15.32 10.58 9.17
N VAL A 103 -16.18 10.43 8.16
CA VAL A 103 -17.64 10.46 8.33
C VAL A 103 -18.13 9.23 9.10
N ALA A 104 -17.62 8.03 8.80
CA ALA A 104 -17.98 6.81 9.51
C ALA A 104 -17.51 6.82 10.98
N GLY A 105 -16.37 7.45 11.27
CA GLY A 105 -15.86 7.64 12.64
C GLY A 105 -16.58 8.74 13.42
N LEU A 106 -17.29 9.67 12.76
CA LEU A 106 -18.11 10.70 13.40
C LEU A 106 -19.51 10.17 13.79
N SER A 107 -19.93 9.04 13.21
CA SER A 107 -21.22 8.38 13.48
C SER A 107 -21.18 7.29 14.57
N ALA A 108 -20.04 7.11 15.24
CA ALA A 108 -19.85 6.23 16.39
C ALA A 108 -19.56 7.08 17.65
#